data_AF-A0A0T6AR64-F1
#
_entry.id   AF-A0A0T6AR64-F1
#
_cell.length_a   1.000
_cell.length_b   1.000
_cell.length_c   1.000
_cell.angle_alpha   90.00
_cell.angle_beta   90.00
_cell.angle_gamma   90.00
#
_symmetry.space_group_name_H-M   'P 1'
#
loop_
_entity.id
_entity.type
_entity.pdbx_description
1 polymer ?
#
loop_
_entity_poly.entity_id
_entity_poly.type
_entity_poly.pdbx_seq_one_letter_code
_entity_poly.pdbx_strand_id
1 'polypeptide(L)'
;MQPRPVSRRGFLAAAAGLLGGAGLLPLVTKVSSAAGATATPGQPHTAPAGPPGYPPAAPPPLGHGGNTTVGEIDVKRMGYDPVAFLTSFERGRTSRLANGRVLREFQVVAFDKEIEIAPGLFFPAWTFNGTVPGSTLRCQAGERVRVKFINAGSHPHTMHFHGVHPAEMDGVPGVGPGEILPGKSFVYEFDAEPFGLHQYHCHTLPLKRHIHKGLYGAFIIDPPQGRPRARELVMVMNAFDTNFDGENEVYAVNSVAFHYMRHPIRIRRNELVRIYLVNMTEFDPINSIHIHGNFFHVYRTGTRLQTSEFTDTIMLCQAERAILEVRFPYNGRYMFHAHQTEFTELGWMGFFEVTDDGI
;
A
#
# COMPACT_ATOMS: atom_id res chain seq x y z
N MET A 1 -7.73 28.74 -9.65
CA MET A 1 -6.74 28.88 -8.56
C MET A 1 -5.88 27.63 -8.66
N GLN A 2 -4.63 27.71 -9.13
CA GLN A 2 -3.79 26.50 -9.22
C GLN A 2 -3.42 26.04 -7.79
N PRO A 3 -3.53 24.74 -7.47
CA PRO A 3 -3.07 24.23 -6.19
C PRO A 3 -1.56 24.47 -6.05
N ARG A 4 -1.14 24.98 -4.88
CA ARG A 4 0.28 25.20 -4.60
C ARG A 4 0.96 23.85 -4.36
N PRO A 5 2.16 23.59 -4.93
CA PRO A 5 2.93 22.40 -4.62
C PRO A 5 3.26 22.38 -3.12
N VAL A 6 3.12 21.21 -2.49
CA VAL A 6 3.44 20.99 -1.07
C VAL A 6 4.86 20.44 -1.01
N SER A 7 5.71 21.00 -0.14
CA SER A 7 7.04 20.44 0.11
C SER A 7 7.00 19.42 1.25
N ARG A 8 8.03 18.56 1.37
CA ARG A 8 8.18 17.60 2.49
C ARG A 8 7.93 18.24 3.86
N ARG A 9 8.54 19.41 4.09
CA ARG A 9 8.35 20.21 5.31
C ARG A 9 6.94 20.78 5.44
N GLY A 10 6.31 21.15 4.33
CA GLY A 10 4.94 21.65 4.30
C GLY A 10 3.91 20.58 4.68
N PHE A 11 4.11 19.33 4.25
CA PHE A 11 3.24 18.21 4.61
C PHE A 11 3.35 17.89 6.11
N LEU A 12 4.57 17.82 6.65
CA LEU A 12 4.80 17.67 8.09
C LEU A 12 4.22 18.85 8.90
N ALA A 13 4.36 20.09 8.42
CA ALA A 13 3.80 21.26 9.08
C ALA A 13 2.27 21.31 9.05
N ALA A 14 1.61 20.75 8.02
CA ALA A 14 0.16 20.59 8.00
C ALA A 14 -0.31 19.51 8.99
N ALA A 15 0.51 18.49 9.26
CA ALA A 15 0.27 17.52 10.33
C ALA A 15 0.59 18.08 11.73
N ALA A 16 1.56 19.00 11.85
CA ALA A 16 2.04 19.59 13.11
C ALA A 16 1.46 20.99 13.43
N GLY A 17 0.64 21.56 12.55
CA GLY A 17 0.21 22.96 12.54
C GLY A 17 -0.87 23.35 13.57
N LEU A 18 -0.70 22.96 14.83
CA LEU A 18 -1.47 23.45 15.99
C LEU A 18 -0.62 23.62 17.26
N LEU A 19 0.70 23.77 17.15
CA LEU A 19 1.55 24.19 18.27
C LEU A 19 1.97 25.66 18.10
N GLY A 20 1.06 26.55 18.50
CA GLY A 20 1.34 27.98 18.65
C GLY A 20 2.36 28.24 19.76
N GLY A 21 3.33 29.09 19.42
CA GLY A 21 4.49 29.56 20.18
C GLY A 21 4.42 29.71 21.70
N ALA A 22 5.58 29.47 22.32
CA ALA A 22 6.11 30.28 23.42
C ALA A 22 7.62 30.04 23.59
N GLY A 23 8.39 31.14 23.63
CA GLY A 23 9.57 31.27 24.50
C GLY A 23 10.88 30.61 24.06
N LEU A 24 11.74 31.39 23.40
CA LEU A 24 13.19 31.23 23.47
C LEU A 24 13.66 31.38 24.93
N LEU A 25 14.31 30.37 25.49
CA LEU A 25 15.18 30.48 26.68
C LEU A 25 16.43 29.59 26.47
N PRO A 26 17.63 30.06 26.84
CA PRO A 26 18.88 29.41 26.47
C PRO A 26 19.18 28.20 27.37
N LEU A 27 19.59 27.10 26.75
CA LEU A 27 20.06 25.90 27.45
C LEU A 27 21.50 26.15 27.97
N VAL A 28 21.64 26.32 29.28
CA VAL A 28 22.94 26.30 29.95
C VAL A 28 23.32 24.84 30.20
N THR A 29 24.43 24.43 29.61
CA THR A 29 25.07 23.13 29.83
C THR A 29 25.69 23.08 31.24
N LYS A 30 25.25 22.13 32.06
CA LYS A 30 26.02 21.69 33.23
C LYS A 30 26.13 20.17 33.22
N VAL A 31 27.30 19.71 32.82
CA VAL A 31 27.79 18.35 33.07
C VAL A 31 28.14 18.27 34.55
N SER A 32 27.61 17.27 35.25
CA SER A 32 28.13 16.86 36.55
C SER A 32 27.96 15.36 36.70
N SER A 33 29.10 14.68 36.71
CA SER A 33 29.28 13.29 37.07
C SER A 33 29.13 13.10 38.58
N ALA A 34 28.46 12.04 39.01
CA ALA A 34 28.73 11.38 40.28
C ALA A 34 28.22 9.94 40.24
N ALA A 35 29.14 9.04 40.58
CA ALA A 35 28.94 7.60 40.69
C ALA A 35 28.28 7.22 42.03
N GLY A 36 27.61 6.06 42.02
CA GLY A 36 27.52 5.16 43.17
C GLY A 36 26.31 5.34 44.10
N ALA A 37 25.31 4.47 43.94
CA ALA A 37 24.56 3.94 45.08
C ALA A 37 23.89 2.59 44.69
N THR A 38 24.08 1.63 45.57
CA THR A 38 23.74 0.21 45.53
C THR A 38 22.23 -0.08 45.48
N ALA A 39 21.89 -1.20 44.84
CA ALA A 39 20.53 -1.75 44.75
C ALA A 39 20.08 -2.42 46.08
N THR A 40 18.83 -2.16 46.47
CA THR A 40 18.09 -2.90 47.52
C THR A 40 16.81 -3.50 46.94
N PRO A 41 16.43 -4.74 47.30
CA PRO A 41 15.33 -5.46 46.65
C PRO A 41 13.93 -5.12 47.18
N GLY A 42 13.01 -4.94 46.22
CA GLY A 42 11.55 -5.14 46.20
C GLY A 42 10.71 -5.11 47.48
N GLN A 43 9.82 -4.12 47.55
CA GLN A 43 8.51 -4.19 48.23
C GLN A 43 7.39 -4.03 47.19
N PRO A 44 6.28 -4.78 47.27
CA PRO A 44 5.20 -4.70 46.30
C PRO A 44 4.35 -3.44 46.54
N HIS A 45 4.27 -2.55 45.55
CA HIS A 45 3.37 -1.39 45.59
C HIS A 45 1.94 -1.82 45.24
N THR A 46 1.06 -1.84 46.24
CA THR A 46 -0.39 -1.83 46.05
C THR A 46 -0.83 -0.43 45.64
N ALA A 47 -1.51 -0.31 44.49
CA ALA A 47 -2.11 0.95 44.04
C ALA A 47 -3.29 1.34 44.97
N PRO A 48 -3.44 2.63 45.36
CA PRO A 48 -4.58 3.05 46.14
C PRO A 48 -5.84 3.10 45.26
N ALA A 49 -6.95 2.57 45.77
CA ALA A 49 -8.26 2.66 45.16
C ALA A 49 -8.74 4.12 45.15
N GLY A 50 -9.10 4.65 43.98
CA GLY A 50 -9.72 5.97 43.83
C GLY A 50 -11.14 5.99 44.43
N PRO A 51 -11.64 7.18 44.82
CA PRO A 51 -12.94 7.30 45.48
C PRO A 51 -14.09 6.97 44.51
N PRO A 52 -15.18 6.34 44.99
CA PRO A 52 -16.30 5.96 44.14
C PRO A 52 -17.19 7.18 43.84
N GLY A 53 -17.51 7.44 42.57
CA GLY A 53 -18.55 8.42 42.22
C GLY A 53 -18.45 9.19 40.90
N TYR A 54 -17.45 8.96 40.05
CA TYR A 54 -17.41 9.61 38.73
C TYR A 54 -18.10 8.76 37.65
N PRO A 55 -19.03 9.32 36.84
CA PRO A 55 -19.50 8.66 35.63
C PRO A 55 -18.31 8.42 34.69
N PRO A 56 -18.36 7.40 33.80
CA PRO A 56 -17.27 7.14 32.87
C PRO A 56 -16.96 8.41 32.08
N ALA A 57 -15.70 8.87 32.18
CA ALA A 57 -15.25 10.03 31.45
C ALA A 57 -15.50 9.79 29.95
N ALA A 58 -16.14 10.77 29.29
CA ALA A 58 -16.20 10.81 27.84
C ALA A 58 -14.76 10.64 27.28
N PRO A 59 -14.58 9.96 26.14
CA PRO A 59 -13.26 9.80 25.56
C PRO A 59 -12.62 11.18 25.41
N PRO A 60 -11.34 11.34 25.77
CA PRO A 60 -10.69 12.65 25.71
C PRO A 60 -10.77 13.17 24.27
N PRO A 61 -11.00 14.49 24.08
CA PRO A 61 -10.87 15.08 22.76
C PRO A 61 -9.47 14.76 22.23
N LEU A 62 -9.38 14.43 20.94
CA LEU A 62 -8.14 14.16 20.22
C LEU A 62 -7.04 15.14 20.68
N GLY A 63 -6.09 14.64 21.47
CA GLY A 63 -4.96 15.43 21.92
C GLY A 63 -4.16 15.95 20.72
N HIS A 64 -3.51 17.10 20.89
CA HIS A 64 -2.60 17.69 19.90
C HIS A 64 -1.35 16.81 19.66
N GLY A 65 -1.50 15.66 19.00
CA GLY A 65 -0.38 14.73 18.79
C GLY A 65 -0.64 13.51 17.89
N GLY A 66 -1.72 13.48 17.11
CA GLY A 66 -1.88 12.45 16.10
C GLY A 66 -1.20 12.86 14.80
N ASN A 67 -0.11 12.18 14.39
CA ASN A 67 0.48 12.30 13.05
C ASN A 67 -0.52 11.79 12.00
N THR A 68 -1.55 12.59 11.68
CA THR A 68 -2.58 12.30 10.67
C THR A 68 -2.97 13.58 9.94
N THR A 69 -3.51 13.47 8.73
CA THR A 69 -4.06 14.60 7.95
C THR A 69 -5.33 15.14 8.58
N VAL A 70 -5.69 16.42 8.41
CA VAL A 70 -7.00 16.96 8.81
C VAL A 70 -8.00 16.85 7.65
N GLY A 71 -9.22 16.35 7.92
CA GLY A 71 -10.26 16.15 6.89
C GLY A 71 -10.38 14.70 6.41
N GLU A 72 -11.24 14.49 5.42
CA GLU A 72 -11.50 13.20 4.77
C GLU A 72 -11.48 13.38 3.26
N ILE A 73 -11.11 12.32 2.53
CA ILE A 73 -11.26 12.28 1.08
C ILE A 73 -12.71 11.94 0.69
N ASP A 74 -13.15 12.41 -0.48
CA ASP A 74 -14.44 12.00 -1.03
C ASP A 74 -14.27 10.80 -1.96
N VAL A 75 -14.38 9.59 -1.38
CA VAL A 75 -14.24 8.31 -2.10
C VAL A 75 -15.26 8.16 -3.25
N LYS A 76 -16.45 8.76 -3.13
CA LYS A 76 -17.48 8.71 -4.17
C LYS A 76 -17.08 9.57 -5.36
N ARG A 77 -16.62 10.79 -5.09
CA ARG A 77 -16.08 11.70 -6.12
C ARG A 77 -14.86 11.11 -6.82
N MET A 78 -13.98 10.46 -6.06
CA MET A 78 -12.81 9.79 -6.63
C MET A 78 -13.16 8.57 -7.49
N GLY A 79 -14.30 7.92 -7.22
CA GLY A 79 -14.62 6.61 -7.77
C GLY A 79 -13.66 5.53 -7.28
N TYR A 80 -13.06 5.72 -6.11
CA TYR A 80 -12.04 4.86 -5.53
C TYR A 80 -12.10 4.94 -4.00
N ASP A 81 -12.19 3.78 -3.37
CA ASP A 81 -12.20 3.60 -1.92
C ASP A 81 -11.08 2.62 -1.55
N PRO A 82 -10.02 3.05 -0.82
CA PRO A 82 -8.92 2.17 -0.44
C PRO A 82 -9.37 0.95 0.39
N VAL A 83 -10.37 1.09 1.27
CA VAL A 83 -10.91 -0.02 2.08
C VAL A 83 -11.60 -1.04 1.19
N ALA A 84 -12.41 -0.59 0.23
CA ALA A 84 -13.02 -1.50 -0.75
C ALA A 84 -11.95 -2.16 -1.64
N PHE A 85 -10.94 -1.40 -2.07
CA PHE A 85 -9.86 -1.87 -2.92
C PHE A 85 -9.06 -3.01 -2.29
N LEU A 86 -8.86 -3.03 -0.97
CA LEU A 86 -8.19 -4.14 -0.26
C LEU A 86 -8.70 -5.52 -0.66
N THR A 87 -9.99 -5.65 -1.01
CA THR A 87 -10.61 -6.94 -1.35
C THR A 87 -11.11 -7.03 -2.79
N SER A 88 -10.77 -6.03 -3.62
CA SER A 88 -11.21 -5.97 -5.01
C SER A 88 -10.22 -6.70 -5.93
N PHE A 89 -10.61 -7.89 -6.38
CA PHE A 89 -9.85 -8.73 -7.31
C PHE A 89 -10.60 -8.85 -8.64
N GLU A 90 -10.08 -8.20 -9.69
CA GLU A 90 -10.59 -8.28 -11.05
C GLU A 90 -10.24 -9.66 -11.62
N ARG A 91 -11.27 -10.43 -11.96
CA ARG A 91 -11.12 -11.82 -12.47
C ARG A 91 -11.32 -11.89 -13.98
N GLY A 92 -11.67 -10.80 -14.64
CA GLY A 92 -11.87 -10.76 -16.08
C GLY A 92 -13.03 -11.64 -16.53
N ARG A 93 -13.16 -11.78 -17.85
CA ARG A 93 -14.13 -12.67 -18.49
C ARG A 93 -13.45 -13.96 -18.88
N THR A 94 -14.13 -15.09 -18.72
CA THR A 94 -13.58 -16.40 -19.07
C THR A 94 -14.32 -17.05 -20.22
N SER A 95 -13.58 -17.66 -21.13
CA SER A 95 -14.09 -18.56 -22.18
C SER A 95 -13.19 -19.81 -22.26
N ARG A 96 -13.55 -20.76 -23.14
CA ARG A 96 -12.75 -21.98 -23.36
C ARG A 96 -12.17 -21.96 -24.77
N LEU A 97 -10.87 -22.22 -24.87
CA LEU A 97 -10.17 -22.46 -26.13
C LEU A 97 -10.51 -23.85 -26.68
N ALA A 98 -10.22 -24.07 -27.96
CA ALA A 98 -10.47 -25.35 -28.63
C ALA A 98 -9.75 -26.54 -27.98
N ASN A 99 -8.61 -26.30 -27.32
CA ASN A 99 -7.84 -27.30 -26.57
C ASN A 99 -8.36 -27.50 -25.12
N GLY A 100 -9.51 -26.92 -24.76
CA GLY A 100 -10.13 -27.05 -23.44
C GLY A 100 -9.59 -26.10 -22.36
N ARG A 101 -8.46 -25.43 -22.62
CA ARG A 101 -7.83 -24.46 -21.71
C ARG A 101 -8.70 -23.23 -21.54
N VAL A 102 -8.74 -22.68 -20.32
CA VAL A 102 -9.47 -21.43 -20.04
C VAL A 102 -8.70 -20.25 -20.62
N LEU A 103 -9.40 -19.42 -21.40
CA LEU A 103 -8.96 -18.09 -21.79
C LEU A 103 -9.58 -17.08 -20.82
N ARG A 104 -8.75 -16.25 -20.18
CA ARG A 104 -9.16 -15.17 -19.30
C ARG A 104 -8.79 -13.83 -19.92
N GLU A 105 -9.79 -12.99 -20.12
CA GLU A 105 -9.68 -11.73 -20.82
C GLU A 105 -9.92 -10.56 -19.87
N PHE A 106 -8.99 -9.60 -19.89
CA PHE A 106 -9.06 -8.33 -19.18
C PHE A 106 -9.06 -7.17 -20.17
N GLN A 107 -9.67 -6.05 -19.77
CA GLN A 107 -9.52 -4.78 -20.45
C GLN A 107 -8.92 -3.76 -19.48
N VAL A 108 -7.85 -3.11 -19.91
CA VAL A 108 -7.18 -2.07 -19.15
C VAL A 108 -7.07 -0.84 -20.03
N VAL A 109 -7.50 0.31 -19.51
CA VAL A 109 -7.47 1.58 -20.22
C VAL A 109 -6.58 2.55 -19.46
N ALA A 110 -5.58 3.13 -20.11
CA ALA A 110 -4.80 4.21 -19.53
C ALA A 110 -5.57 5.54 -19.64
N PHE A 111 -5.67 6.29 -18.55
CA PHE A 111 -6.26 7.62 -18.50
C PHE A 111 -5.36 8.61 -17.76
N ASP A 112 -5.39 9.87 -18.21
CA ASP A 112 -4.90 11.00 -17.41
C ASP A 112 -6.01 11.39 -16.42
N LYS A 113 -5.72 11.36 -15.11
CA LYS A 113 -6.72 11.65 -14.09
C LYS A 113 -6.08 12.29 -12.86
N GLU A 114 -6.71 13.33 -12.35
CA GLU A 114 -6.36 13.88 -11.04
C GLU A 114 -6.96 13.00 -9.94
N ILE A 115 -6.11 12.57 -8.99
CA ILE A 115 -6.51 11.76 -7.83
C ILE A 115 -6.23 12.52 -6.55
N GLU A 116 -7.07 12.36 -5.53
CA GLU A 116 -6.85 12.94 -4.21
C GLU A 116 -6.06 11.94 -3.33
N ILE A 117 -4.82 12.29 -2.97
CA ILE A 117 -3.88 11.40 -2.26
C ILE A 117 -3.81 11.69 -0.75
N ALA A 118 -4.33 12.83 -0.34
CA ALA A 118 -4.64 13.22 1.04
C ALA A 118 -5.75 14.28 0.99
N PRO A 119 -6.51 14.53 2.07
CA PRO A 119 -7.58 15.52 2.06
C PRO A 119 -7.14 16.88 1.49
N GLY A 120 -7.74 17.28 0.37
CA GLY A 120 -7.43 18.54 -0.33
C GLY A 120 -6.13 18.55 -1.14
N LEU A 121 -5.36 17.47 -1.16
CA LEU A 121 -4.12 17.33 -1.92
C LEU A 121 -4.34 16.41 -3.13
N PHE A 122 -4.22 17.00 -4.31
CA PHE A 122 -4.48 16.34 -5.57
C PHE A 122 -3.19 16.08 -6.35
N PHE A 123 -3.11 14.92 -6.99
CA PHE A 123 -1.97 14.48 -7.78
C PHE A 123 -2.40 14.18 -9.23
N PRO A 124 -1.74 14.77 -10.25
CA PRO A 124 -2.05 14.52 -11.65
C PRO A 124 -1.45 13.18 -12.10
N ALA A 125 -2.24 12.11 -11.96
CA ALA A 125 -1.84 10.74 -12.21
C ALA A 125 -2.07 10.31 -13.66
N TRP A 126 -1.32 9.28 -14.05
CA TRP A 126 -1.63 8.40 -15.17
C TRP A 126 -2.10 7.08 -14.57
N THR A 127 -3.30 6.65 -14.95
CA THR A 127 -4.01 5.60 -14.24
C THR A 127 -4.35 4.44 -15.15
N PHE A 128 -4.36 3.22 -14.62
CA PHE A 128 -4.98 2.08 -15.28
C PHE A 128 -6.42 1.94 -14.75
N ASN A 129 -7.41 2.03 -15.64
CA ASN A 129 -8.84 2.01 -15.33
C ASN A 129 -9.31 3.12 -14.36
N GLY A 130 -8.62 4.26 -14.34
CA GLY A 130 -9.07 5.44 -13.59
C GLY A 130 -8.72 5.42 -12.09
N THR A 131 -7.90 4.48 -11.63
CA THR A 131 -7.46 4.36 -10.24
C THR A 131 -5.94 4.22 -10.15
N VAL A 132 -5.39 4.61 -8.99
CA VAL A 132 -4.04 4.26 -8.57
C VAL A 132 -4.17 3.59 -7.20
N PRO A 133 -3.66 2.37 -7.00
CA PRO A 133 -3.14 1.48 -8.03
C PRO A 133 -4.21 1.11 -9.07
N GLY A 134 -3.79 0.58 -10.21
CA GLY A 134 -4.68 -0.09 -11.14
C GLY A 134 -5.34 -1.33 -10.52
N SER A 135 -6.37 -1.86 -11.20
CA SER A 135 -7.11 -3.04 -10.75
C SER A 135 -6.20 -4.23 -10.43
N THR A 136 -6.41 -4.89 -9.29
CA THR A 136 -5.69 -6.13 -8.98
C THR A 136 -6.21 -7.26 -9.86
N LEU A 137 -5.45 -7.62 -10.90
CA LEU A 137 -5.81 -8.68 -11.84
C LEU A 137 -5.55 -10.05 -11.20
N ARG A 138 -6.49 -10.99 -11.33
CA ARG A 138 -6.36 -12.33 -10.74
C ARG A 138 -6.78 -13.43 -11.70
N CYS A 139 -5.91 -14.43 -11.84
CA CYS A 139 -6.16 -15.62 -12.66
C CYS A 139 -5.66 -16.89 -11.96
N GLN A 140 -5.86 -18.04 -12.58
CA GLN A 140 -5.35 -19.32 -12.12
C GLN A 140 -4.17 -19.76 -12.98
N ALA A 141 -3.21 -20.47 -12.38
CA ALA A 141 -2.06 -20.98 -13.10
C ALA A 141 -2.49 -21.91 -14.27
N GLY A 142 -1.80 -21.80 -15.39
CA GLY A 142 -2.07 -22.57 -16.61
C GLY A 142 -3.19 -22.01 -17.50
N GLU A 143 -3.89 -20.96 -17.08
CA GLU A 143 -4.84 -20.25 -17.95
C GLU A 143 -4.12 -19.46 -19.06
N ARG A 144 -4.81 -19.17 -20.16
CA ARG A 144 -4.35 -18.20 -21.16
C ARG A 144 -4.86 -16.83 -20.76
N VAL A 145 -3.96 -15.87 -20.59
CA VAL A 145 -4.31 -14.49 -20.25
C VAL A 145 -4.25 -13.65 -21.51
N ARG A 146 -5.27 -12.84 -21.71
CA ARG A 146 -5.32 -11.79 -22.73
C ARG A 146 -5.68 -10.47 -22.08
N VAL A 147 -4.83 -9.46 -22.21
CA VAL A 147 -5.09 -8.11 -21.71
C VAL A 147 -5.18 -7.16 -22.89
N LYS A 148 -6.40 -6.68 -23.17
CA LYS A 148 -6.61 -5.61 -24.14
C LYS A 148 -6.27 -4.29 -23.46
N PHE A 149 -5.11 -3.74 -23.79
CA PHE A 149 -4.70 -2.42 -23.36
C PHE A 149 -5.18 -1.36 -24.36
N ILE A 150 -5.80 -0.30 -23.86
CA ILE A 150 -6.23 0.87 -24.66
C ILE A 150 -5.58 2.10 -24.06
N ASN A 151 -4.85 2.87 -24.86
CA ASN A 151 -4.30 4.13 -24.40
C ASN A 151 -5.27 5.29 -24.68
N ALA A 152 -5.99 5.74 -23.66
CA ALA A 152 -6.86 6.92 -23.74
C ALA A 152 -6.23 8.16 -23.05
N GLY A 153 -4.95 8.09 -22.66
CA GLY A 153 -4.19 9.21 -22.13
C GLY A 153 -3.53 10.05 -23.22
N SER A 154 -2.79 11.07 -22.81
CA SER A 154 -2.10 12.00 -23.72
C SER A 154 -0.67 11.60 -24.08
N HIS A 155 -0.10 10.58 -23.43
CA HIS A 155 1.29 10.14 -23.59
C HIS A 155 1.36 8.70 -24.11
N PRO A 156 2.45 8.30 -24.81
CA PRO A 156 2.69 6.90 -25.11
C PRO A 156 2.79 6.08 -23.81
N HIS A 157 2.22 4.88 -23.81
CA HIS A 157 2.24 3.98 -22.66
C HIS A 157 2.40 2.53 -23.11
N THR A 158 2.81 1.67 -22.19
CA THR A 158 2.82 0.21 -22.35
C THR A 158 2.28 -0.46 -21.10
N MET A 159 2.13 -1.79 -21.16
CA MET A 159 2.01 -2.63 -19.97
C MET A 159 3.09 -3.70 -20.01
N HIS A 160 3.99 -3.66 -19.05
CA HIS A 160 4.94 -4.71 -18.74
C HIS A 160 4.42 -5.54 -17.57
N PHE A 161 4.37 -6.85 -17.73
CA PHE A 161 3.93 -7.79 -16.71
C PHE A 161 5.13 -8.46 -16.07
N HIS A 162 5.16 -8.56 -14.74
CA HIS A 162 6.17 -9.34 -14.03
C HIS A 162 5.76 -10.81 -14.06
N GLY A 163 6.16 -11.55 -15.08
CA GLY A 163 5.81 -12.95 -15.29
C GLY A 163 6.63 -13.59 -16.40
N VAL A 164 6.23 -14.77 -16.84
CA VAL A 164 6.83 -15.42 -18.02
C VAL A 164 5.95 -15.16 -19.23
N HIS A 165 6.53 -14.55 -20.26
CA HIS A 165 5.85 -14.23 -21.51
C HIS A 165 6.88 -14.08 -22.66
N PRO A 166 6.44 -14.22 -23.92
CA PRO A 166 7.29 -13.94 -25.07
C PRO A 166 7.75 -12.47 -25.10
N ALA A 167 8.92 -12.21 -25.70
CA ALA A 167 9.49 -10.88 -25.76
C ALA A 167 8.56 -9.85 -26.44
N GLU A 168 7.79 -10.27 -27.45
CA GLU A 168 6.83 -9.42 -28.15
C GLU A 168 5.66 -8.97 -27.28
N MET A 169 5.46 -9.63 -26.13
CA MET A 169 4.40 -9.37 -25.15
C MET A 169 4.95 -8.71 -23.87
N ASP A 170 6.23 -8.34 -23.85
CA ASP A 170 6.92 -7.81 -22.67
C ASP A 170 6.58 -6.34 -22.37
N GLY A 171 6.10 -5.60 -23.38
CA GLY A 171 5.71 -4.20 -23.21
C GLY A 171 6.87 -3.23 -23.02
N VAL A 172 8.09 -3.62 -23.42
CA VAL A 172 9.27 -2.76 -23.44
C VAL A 172 9.34 -1.99 -24.78
N PRO A 173 9.51 -0.66 -24.78
CA PRO A 173 9.70 0.11 -26.00
C PRO A 173 10.83 -0.43 -26.89
N GLY A 174 10.57 -0.54 -28.20
CA GLY A 174 11.52 -1.08 -29.17
C GLY A 174 11.49 -2.60 -29.35
N VAL A 175 10.71 -3.34 -28.55
CA VAL A 175 10.45 -4.78 -28.70
C VAL A 175 8.96 -5.00 -28.96
N GLY A 176 8.62 -5.97 -29.81
CA GLY A 176 7.22 -6.28 -30.13
C GLY A 176 6.48 -5.06 -30.70
N PRO A 177 5.31 -4.68 -30.16
CA PRO A 177 4.54 -3.51 -30.64
C PRO A 177 5.20 -2.16 -30.29
N GLY A 178 6.24 -2.14 -29.44
CA GLY A 178 6.81 -0.92 -28.90
C GLY A 178 5.83 -0.14 -28.02
N GLU A 179 5.83 1.18 -28.14
CA GLU A 179 4.94 2.07 -27.39
C GLU A 179 3.54 2.10 -27.97
N ILE A 180 2.53 2.04 -27.11
CA ILE A 180 1.14 2.20 -27.53
C ILE A 180 0.80 3.68 -27.48
N LEU A 181 0.72 4.30 -28.66
CA LEU A 181 0.44 5.73 -28.80
C LEU A 181 -0.98 6.09 -28.33
N PRO A 182 -1.25 7.36 -27.98
CA PRO A 182 -2.60 7.85 -27.68
C PRO A 182 -3.64 7.44 -28.73
N GLY A 183 -4.79 6.96 -28.26
CA GLY A 183 -5.89 6.46 -29.08
C GLY A 183 -5.66 5.08 -29.72
N LYS A 184 -4.52 4.44 -29.47
CA LYS A 184 -4.21 3.08 -29.94
C LYS A 184 -4.47 2.03 -28.87
N SER A 185 -4.48 0.77 -29.29
CA SER A 185 -4.66 -0.38 -28.42
C SER A 185 -3.75 -1.51 -28.83
N PHE A 186 -3.38 -2.34 -27.87
CA PHE A 186 -2.63 -3.58 -28.09
C PHE A 186 -3.19 -4.70 -27.20
N VAL A 187 -2.99 -5.94 -27.62
CA VAL A 187 -3.45 -7.11 -26.88
C VAL A 187 -2.22 -7.90 -26.42
N TYR A 188 -1.95 -7.84 -25.12
CA TYR A 188 -0.92 -8.66 -24.50
C TYR A 188 -1.47 -10.07 -24.27
N GLU A 189 -0.73 -11.09 -24.67
CA GLU A 189 -1.12 -12.49 -24.47
C GLU A 189 0.02 -13.36 -23.96
N PHE A 190 -0.26 -14.10 -22.89
CA PHE A 190 0.72 -14.99 -22.27
C PHE A 190 0.02 -16.05 -21.42
N ASP A 191 0.82 -16.99 -20.95
CA ASP A 191 0.35 -18.07 -20.10
C ASP A 191 0.48 -17.62 -18.64
N ALA A 192 -0.51 -17.96 -17.80
CA ALA A 192 -0.47 -17.59 -16.39
C ALA A 192 0.54 -18.46 -15.64
N GLU A 193 1.82 -18.09 -15.70
CA GLU A 193 2.90 -18.79 -15.01
C GLU A 193 4.10 -17.88 -14.67
N PRO A 194 4.88 -18.23 -13.64
CA PRO A 194 4.55 -19.19 -12.58
C PRO A 194 3.38 -18.70 -11.71
N PHE A 195 2.80 -19.56 -10.86
CA PHE A 195 1.86 -19.06 -9.86
C PHE A 195 2.56 -18.14 -8.85
N GLY A 196 1.85 -17.18 -8.28
CA GLY A 196 2.42 -16.28 -7.27
C GLY A 196 1.76 -14.90 -7.21
N LEU A 197 2.43 -14.02 -6.49
CA LEU A 197 2.14 -12.60 -6.46
C LEU A 197 3.09 -11.86 -7.40
N HIS A 198 2.50 -11.25 -8.40
CA HIS A 198 3.14 -10.51 -9.47
C HIS A 198 2.57 -9.10 -9.51
N GLN A 199 2.97 -8.35 -10.52
CA GLN A 199 2.55 -6.98 -10.74
C GLN A 199 2.65 -6.66 -12.23
N TYR A 200 2.11 -5.52 -12.61
CA TYR A 200 2.26 -4.95 -13.94
C TYR A 200 2.45 -3.45 -13.81
N HIS A 201 3.17 -2.85 -14.75
CA HIS A 201 3.37 -1.41 -14.80
C HIS A 201 3.73 -0.92 -16.20
N CYS A 202 3.72 0.40 -16.42
CA CYS A 202 4.20 0.97 -17.67
C CYS A 202 5.73 0.89 -17.78
N HIS A 203 6.25 0.74 -19.00
CA HIS A 203 7.69 0.64 -19.28
C HIS A 203 8.17 1.69 -20.31
N THR A 204 7.32 2.66 -20.67
CA THR A 204 7.67 3.81 -21.51
C THR A 204 8.72 4.69 -20.83
N LEU A 205 9.65 5.24 -21.60
CA LEU A 205 10.66 6.18 -21.10
C LEU A 205 10.09 7.61 -21.01
N PRO A 206 10.42 8.41 -19.98
CA PRO A 206 11.31 8.09 -18.86
C PRO A 206 10.64 7.19 -17.81
N LEU A 207 11.23 6.00 -17.57
CA LEU A 207 10.62 4.90 -16.82
C LEU A 207 10.08 5.32 -15.44
N LYS A 208 10.93 5.99 -14.64
CA LYS A 208 10.58 6.46 -13.29
C LYS A 208 9.31 7.28 -13.27
N ARG A 209 9.16 8.20 -14.22
CA ARG A 209 8.01 9.10 -14.30
C ARG A 209 6.72 8.34 -14.61
N HIS A 210 6.77 7.38 -15.53
CA HIS A 210 5.58 6.59 -15.89
C HIS A 210 5.09 5.71 -14.75
N ILE A 211 6.01 5.07 -14.02
CA ILE A 211 5.68 4.30 -12.83
C ILE A 211 5.16 5.24 -11.73
N HIS A 212 5.93 6.26 -11.36
CA HIS A 212 5.59 7.24 -10.32
C HIS A 212 4.21 7.89 -10.51
N LYS A 213 3.84 8.18 -11.76
CA LYS A 213 2.54 8.77 -12.10
C LYS A 213 1.34 7.86 -11.78
N GLY A 214 1.54 6.59 -11.46
CA GLY A 214 0.50 5.68 -11.00
C GLY A 214 0.18 4.52 -11.95
N LEU A 215 0.95 4.33 -13.02
CA LEU A 215 0.74 3.23 -13.98
C LEU A 215 1.33 1.93 -13.46
N TYR A 216 0.73 1.39 -12.41
CA TYR A 216 1.07 0.09 -11.83
C TYR A 216 -0.14 -0.58 -11.17
N GLY A 217 -0.10 -1.90 -11.04
CA GLY A 217 -1.10 -2.69 -10.31
C GLY A 217 -0.59 -4.08 -9.96
N ALA A 218 -1.30 -4.76 -9.07
CA ALA A 218 -0.97 -6.12 -8.67
C ALA A 218 -1.55 -7.16 -9.66
N PHE A 219 -0.83 -8.27 -9.84
CA PHE A 219 -1.26 -9.40 -10.66
C PHE A 219 -1.10 -10.69 -9.85
N ILE A 220 -2.17 -11.42 -9.61
CA ILE A 220 -2.17 -12.62 -8.79
C ILE A 220 -2.46 -13.84 -9.67
N ILE A 221 -1.57 -14.82 -9.60
CA ILE A 221 -1.75 -16.12 -10.25
C ILE A 221 -1.93 -17.15 -9.13
N ASP A 222 -3.15 -17.64 -8.94
CA ASP A 222 -3.44 -18.66 -7.93
C ASP A 222 -2.77 -20.00 -8.31
N PRO A 223 -2.20 -20.74 -7.33
CA PRO A 223 -1.64 -22.07 -7.59
C PRO A 223 -2.74 -23.07 -8.00
N PRO A 224 -2.42 -24.10 -8.80
CA PRO A 224 -3.40 -25.09 -9.27
C PRO A 224 -4.18 -25.79 -8.14
N GLN A 225 -3.49 -26.09 -7.03
CA GLN A 225 -4.05 -26.72 -5.84
C GLN A 225 -4.75 -25.75 -4.88
N GLY A 226 -4.73 -24.45 -5.19
CA GLY A 226 -5.21 -23.39 -4.32
C GLY A 226 -4.33 -23.15 -3.08
N ARG A 227 -4.76 -22.21 -2.24
CA ARG A 227 -4.20 -21.93 -0.92
C ARG A 227 -5.28 -22.17 0.14
N PRO A 228 -4.92 -22.41 1.41
CA PRO A 228 -5.90 -22.44 2.50
C PRO A 228 -6.78 -21.18 2.48
N ARG A 229 -8.06 -21.33 2.81
CA ARG A 229 -9.01 -20.21 2.86
C ARG A 229 -8.51 -19.17 3.87
N ALA A 230 -8.51 -17.91 3.44
CA ALA A 230 -8.08 -16.76 4.24
C ALA A 230 -8.97 -15.54 3.93
N ARG A 231 -8.96 -14.56 4.83
CA ARG A 231 -9.33 -13.18 4.51
C ARG A 231 -8.21 -12.58 3.67
N GLU A 232 -8.45 -12.41 2.38
CA GLU A 232 -7.44 -11.94 1.45
C GLU A 232 -7.50 -10.43 1.28
N LEU A 233 -6.34 -9.77 1.42
CA LEU A 233 -6.16 -8.32 1.30
C LEU A 233 -5.05 -8.04 0.28
N VAL A 234 -5.17 -6.98 -0.52
CA VAL A 234 -4.07 -6.47 -1.37
C VAL A 234 -3.62 -5.10 -0.89
N MET A 235 -2.31 -4.97 -0.68
CA MET A 235 -1.66 -3.74 -0.25
C MET A 235 -0.56 -3.39 -1.25
N VAL A 236 -0.74 -2.28 -1.96
CA VAL A 236 0.28 -1.72 -2.84
C VAL A 236 0.87 -0.51 -2.16
N MET A 237 2.14 -0.59 -1.82
CA MET A 237 2.89 0.49 -1.17
C MET A 237 3.36 1.46 -2.26
N ASN A 238 3.09 2.74 -2.09
CA ASN A 238 3.45 3.77 -3.06
C ASN A 238 3.75 5.11 -2.40
N ALA A 239 4.30 6.02 -3.19
CA ALA A 239 4.63 7.36 -2.77
C ALA A 239 4.42 8.37 -3.91
N PHE A 240 4.30 9.64 -3.55
CA PHE A 240 4.01 10.74 -4.45
C PHE A 240 4.98 11.89 -4.21
N ASP A 241 5.59 12.34 -5.31
CA ASP A 241 6.42 13.53 -5.43
C ASP A 241 5.50 14.59 -6.05
N THR A 242 5.10 15.54 -5.23
CA THR A 242 4.04 16.50 -5.54
C THR A 242 4.58 17.80 -6.12
N ASN A 243 5.89 18.02 -6.00
CA ASN A 243 6.58 19.20 -6.51
C ASN A 243 7.43 18.89 -7.77
N PHE A 244 7.59 17.61 -8.12
CA PHE A 244 8.33 17.04 -9.24
C PHE A 244 9.85 17.27 -9.21
N ASP A 245 10.45 17.30 -8.02
CA ASP A 245 11.90 17.43 -7.82
C ASP A 245 12.65 16.08 -7.73
N GLY A 246 11.94 14.95 -7.80
CA GLY A 246 12.50 13.61 -7.69
C GLY A 246 12.55 13.07 -6.26
N GLU A 247 11.86 13.72 -5.31
CA GLU A 247 11.73 13.29 -3.93
C GLU A 247 10.26 13.14 -3.51
N ASN A 248 9.90 12.09 -2.78
CA ASN A 248 8.50 11.90 -2.36
C ASN A 248 8.11 12.75 -1.15
N GLU A 249 6.96 13.42 -1.20
CA GLU A 249 6.34 14.13 -0.07
C GLU A 249 5.31 13.30 0.69
N VAL A 250 4.66 12.36 0.02
CA VAL A 250 3.52 11.63 0.55
C VAL A 250 3.75 10.15 0.32
N TYR A 251 3.56 9.35 1.37
CA TYR A 251 3.65 7.89 1.29
C TYR A 251 2.30 7.29 1.65
N ALA A 252 1.97 6.16 1.04
CA ALA A 252 0.69 5.53 1.28
C ALA A 252 0.76 4.01 1.05
N VAL A 253 -0.29 3.36 1.52
CA VAL A 253 -0.70 2.04 1.03
C VAL A 253 -2.05 2.21 0.34
N ASN A 254 -2.16 1.73 -0.89
CA ASN A 254 -3.33 1.93 -1.74
C ASN A 254 -3.65 3.43 -1.97
N SER A 255 -2.61 4.27 -2.08
CA SER A 255 -2.59 5.66 -2.59
C SER A 255 -3.15 6.79 -1.74
N VAL A 256 -3.78 6.54 -0.59
CA VAL A 256 -4.31 7.62 0.25
C VAL A 256 -3.59 7.62 1.60
N ALA A 257 -2.85 8.70 1.86
CA ALA A 257 -2.08 8.87 3.09
C ALA A 257 -2.97 8.82 4.33
N PHE A 258 -2.54 8.07 5.35
CA PHE A 258 -3.22 7.87 6.63
C PHE A 258 -4.65 7.31 6.53
N HIS A 259 -5.08 6.79 5.38
CA HIS A 259 -6.46 6.37 5.20
C HIS A 259 -6.87 5.29 6.21
N TYR A 260 -6.01 4.30 6.45
CA TYR A 260 -6.28 3.22 7.40
C TYR A 260 -6.03 3.59 8.87
N MET A 261 -5.55 4.81 9.16
CA MET A 261 -5.60 5.35 10.53
C MET A 261 -7.02 5.81 10.87
N ARG A 262 -7.70 6.38 9.88
CA ARG A 262 -9.08 6.89 9.97
C ARG A 262 -10.11 5.80 9.77
N HIS A 263 -9.79 4.84 8.90
CA HIS A 263 -10.64 3.71 8.53
C HIS A 263 -9.88 2.38 8.79
N PRO A 264 -9.74 1.94 10.06
CA PRO A 264 -9.03 0.72 10.40
C PRO A 264 -9.55 -0.51 9.64
N ILE A 265 -8.64 -1.39 9.24
CA ILE A 265 -8.95 -2.64 8.57
C ILE A 265 -9.51 -3.61 9.60
N ARG A 266 -10.83 -3.83 9.55
CA ARG A 266 -11.50 -4.74 10.49
C ARG A 266 -11.30 -6.19 10.10
N ILE A 267 -10.92 -7.01 11.08
CA ILE A 267 -10.65 -8.44 10.93
C ILE A 267 -11.15 -9.21 12.15
N ARG A 268 -11.51 -10.47 11.93
CA ARG A 268 -11.96 -11.39 12.99
C ARG A 268 -10.75 -11.99 13.71
N ARG A 269 -10.82 -12.04 15.04
CA ARG A 269 -9.81 -12.73 15.88
C ARG A 269 -9.59 -14.17 15.39
N ASN A 270 -8.32 -14.58 15.37
CA ASN A 270 -7.84 -15.90 14.93
C ASN A 270 -8.15 -16.28 13.47
N GLU A 271 -8.81 -15.45 12.66
CA GLU A 271 -8.94 -15.74 11.23
C GLU A 271 -7.59 -15.64 10.53
N LEU A 272 -7.39 -16.44 9.48
CA LEU A 272 -6.19 -16.33 8.65
C LEU A 272 -6.34 -15.12 7.76
N VAL A 273 -5.51 -14.10 7.96
CA VAL A 273 -5.42 -12.95 7.06
C VAL A 273 -4.23 -13.18 6.13
N ARG A 274 -4.47 -13.06 4.82
CA ARG A 274 -3.46 -13.16 3.77
C ARG A 274 -3.33 -11.82 3.06
N ILE A 275 -2.17 -11.18 3.19
CA ILE A 275 -1.88 -9.88 2.60
C ILE A 275 -0.98 -10.08 1.38
N TYR A 276 -1.46 -9.69 0.21
CA TYR A 276 -0.67 -9.57 -1.02
C TYR A 276 0.00 -8.20 -1.03
N LEU A 277 1.26 -8.13 -0.59
CA LEU A 277 2.01 -6.89 -0.44
C LEU A 277 2.93 -6.65 -1.64
N VAL A 278 2.78 -5.52 -2.31
CA VAL A 278 3.55 -5.12 -3.50
C VAL A 278 4.21 -3.76 -3.27
N ASN A 279 5.51 -3.63 -3.56
CA ASN A 279 6.20 -2.34 -3.49
C ASN A 279 6.26 -1.64 -4.86
N MET A 280 5.57 -0.51 -4.99
CA MET A 280 5.63 0.37 -6.17
C MET A 280 6.15 1.77 -5.84
N THR A 281 6.80 1.95 -4.70
CA THR A 281 7.48 3.21 -4.35
C THR A 281 8.62 3.46 -5.35
N GLU A 282 8.61 4.64 -5.94
CA GLU A 282 9.66 5.15 -6.82
C GLU A 282 10.53 6.15 -6.06
N PHE A 283 11.73 6.46 -6.57
CA PHE A 283 12.74 7.34 -5.98
C PHE A 283 13.44 6.79 -4.73
N ASP A 284 12.69 6.33 -3.73
CA ASP A 284 13.26 5.69 -2.54
C ASP A 284 13.64 4.23 -2.81
N PRO A 285 14.86 3.79 -2.44
CA PRO A 285 15.38 2.49 -2.86
C PRO A 285 14.71 1.29 -2.17
N ILE A 286 14.09 1.51 -1.01
CA ILE A 286 13.58 0.45 -0.13
C ILE A 286 12.33 0.92 0.60
N ASN A 287 11.43 -0.02 0.84
CA ASN A 287 10.24 0.15 1.67
C ASN A 287 10.16 -1.01 2.68
N SER A 288 9.35 -0.92 3.73
CA SER A 288 9.17 -2.03 4.69
C SER A 288 7.82 -2.04 5.36
N ILE A 289 7.27 -3.18 5.72
CA ILE A 289 6.07 -3.23 6.57
C ILE A 289 6.44 -3.81 7.92
N HIS A 290 5.90 -3.22 8.98
CA HIS A 290 5.87 -3.76 10.32
C HIS A 290 4.43 -3.87 10.82
N ILE A 291 4.08 -4.95 11.52
CA ILE A 291 2.78 -5.12 12.19
C ILE A 291 3.01 -5.25 13.70
N HIS A 292 2.41 -4.35 14.48
CA HIS A 292 2.59 -4.30 15.93
C HIS A 292 2.02 -5.56 16.59
N GLY A 293 2.75 -6.10 17.57
CA GLY A 293 2.28 -7.17 18.46
C GLY A 293 1.93 -8.50 17.78
N ASN A 294 2.27 -8.68 16.51
CA ASN A 294 1.94 -9.87 15.72
C ASN A 294 3.10 -10.25 14.81
N PHE A 295 3.28 -11.55 14.60
CA PHE A 295 4.23 -12.10 13.63
C PHE A 295 3.46 -12.71 12.46
N PHE A 296 4.08 -12.73 11.30
CA PHE A 296 3.53 -13.27 10.07
C PHE A 296 4.51 -14.19 9.36
N HIS A 297 3.96 -15.17 8.68
CA HIS A 297 4.69 -16.01 7.75
C HIS A 297 4.86 -15.29 6.41
N VAL A 298 6.08 -15.31 5.87
CA VAL A 298 6.42 -14.63 4.62
C VAL A 298 6.56 -15.65 3.50
N TYR A 299 5.92 -15.39 2.36
CA TYR A 299 6.16 -16.09 1.10
C TYR A 299 6.70 -15.08 0.10
N ARG A 300 8.04 -15.00 -0.04
CA ARG A 300 8.69 -14.12 -1.02
C ARG A 300 8.15 -14.41 -2.42
N THR A 301 7.63 -13.38 -3.10
CA THR A 301 7.00 -13.49 -4.43
C THR A 301 5.78 -14.42 -4.52
N GLY A 302 5.46 -15.23 -3.51
CA GLY A 302 4.33 -16.16 -3.53
C GLY A 302 4.45 -17.34 -4.49
N THR A 303 5.63 -17.58 -5.09
CA THR A 303 5.88 -18.69 -6.04
C THR A 303 6.12 -20.05 -5.40
N ARG A 304 6.02 -20.11 -4.06
CA ARG A 304 6.13 -21.34 -3.27
C ARG A 304 4.98 -21.40 -2.26
N LEU A 305 4.68 -22.61 -1.80
CA LEU A 305 3.72 -22.86 -0.72
C LEU A 305 4.41 -23.01 0.64
N GLN A 306 5.73 -22.96 0.68
CA GLN A 306 6.53 -22.95 1.90
C GLN A 306 6.90 -21.51 2.25
N THR A 307 6.88 -21.20 3.54
CA THR A 307 7.24 -19.90 4.08
C THR A 307 8.77 -19.76 4.07
N SER A 308 9.28 -18.57 3.74
CA SER A 308 10.71 -18.27 3.82
C SER A 308 11.13 -17.80 5.21
N GLU A 309 10.25 -17.06 5.89
CA GLU A 309 10.55 -16.37 7.15
C GLU A 309 9.29 -16.35 8.04
N PHE A 310 9.49 -16.22 9.35
CA PHE A 310 8.45 -15.89 10.34
C PHE A 310 8.95 -14.71 11.15
N THR A 311 8.36 -13.53 10.93
CA THR A 311 8.88 -12.23 11.39
C THR A 311 7.73 -11.25 11.59
N ASP A 312 7.98 -10.10 12.19
CA ASP A 312 7.02 -8.99 12.32
C ASP A 312 7.33 -7.83 11.37
N THR A 313 8.46 -7.90 10.65
CA THR A 313 8.96 -6.85 9.77
C THR A 313 9.65 -7.46 8.55
N ILE A 314 9.39 -6.92 7.36
CA ILE A 314 10.16 -7.21 6.14
C ILE A 314 10.47 -5.94 5.37
N MET A 315 11.57 -5.97 4.61
CA MET A 315 11.93 -4.92 3.65
C MET A 315 11.76 -5.44 2.21
N LEU A 316 11.40 -4.52 1.32
CA LEU A 316 11.17 -4.75 -0.10
C LEU A 316 11.78 -3.58 -0.89
N CYS A 317 12.69 -3.86 -1.81
CA CYS A 317 13.08 -2.90 -2.86
C CYS A 317 11.91 -2.66 -3.83
N GLN A 318 12.03 -1.69 -4.74
CA GLN A 318 11.00 -1.47 -5.77
C GLN A 318 10.72 -2.76 -6.54
N ALA A 319 9.45 -3.04 -6.78
CA ALA A 319 8.92 -4.25 -7.42
C ALA A 319 9.15 -5.58 -6.67
N GLU A 320 9.81 -5.57 -5.52
CA GLU A 320 9.73 -6.71 -4.63
C GLU A 320 8.34 -6.79 -3.98
N ARG A 321 7.91 -8.03 -3.74
CA ARG A 321 6.58 -8.34 -3.25
C ARG A 321 6.59 -9.62 -2.42
N ALA A 322 5.66 -9.74 -1.49
CA ALA A 322 5.51 -10.90 -0.63
C ALA A 322 4.05 -11.15 -0.29
N ILE A 323 3.70 -12.42 -0.08
CA ILE A 323 2.44 -12.78 0.58
C ILE A 323 2.76 -12.90 2.07
N LEU A 324 1.99 -12.23 2.92
CA LEU A 324 2.08 -12.32 4.38
C LEU A 324 0.86 -13.05 4.90
N GLU A 325 1.06 -14.05 5.77
CA GLU A 325 -0.02 -14.75 6.45
C GLU A 325 0.07 -14.56 7.95
N VAL A 326 -1.00 -14.03 8.56
CA VAL A 326 -1.06 -13.67 9.98
C VAL A 326 -2.39 -14.10 10.58
N ARG A 327 -2.37 -14.48 11.87
CA ARG A 327 -3.56 -14.64 12.70
C ARG A 327 -3.39 -13.76 13.92
N PHE A 328 -4.40 -12.94 14.22
CA PHE A 328 -4.37 -12.04 15.37
C PHE A 328 -5.01 -12.75 16.57
N PRO A 329 -4.24 -13.11 17.62
CA PRO A 329 -4.74 -13.93 18.71
C PRO A 329 -5.55 -13.17 19.76
N TYR A 330 -5.43 -11.85 19.81
CA TYR A 330 -6.10 -10.99 20.78
C TYR A 330 -6.89 -9.88 20.07
N ASN A 331 -7.98 -9.44 20.70
CA ASN A 331 -8.77 -8.29 20.23
C ASN A 331 -8.01 -6.99 20.50
N GLY A 332 -8.28 -5.96 19.70
CA GLY A 332 -7.69 -4.64 19.88
C GLY A 332 -7.30 -3.97 18.56
N ARG A 333 -6.61 -2.84 18.68
CA ARG A 333 -6.04 -2.13 17.53
C ARG A 333 -4.55 -2.39 17.43
N TYR A 334 -4.11 -2.89 16.28
CA TYR A 334 -2.71 -3.17 15.98
C TYR A 334 -2.26 -2.27 14.85
N MET A 335 -1.29 -1.40 15.12
CA MET A 335 -0.75 -0.52 14.09
C MET A 335 0.03 -1.36 13.08
N PHE A 336 -0.04 -0.96 11.81
CA PHE A 336 0.89 -1.41 10.78
C PHE A 336 1.40 -0.19 10.03
N HIS A 337 2.68 -0.16 9.70
CA HIS A 337 3.31 1.01 9.09
C HIS A 337 4.65 0.67 8.45
N ALA A 338 5.21 1.67 7.76
CA ALA A 338 6.59 1.66 7.32
C ALA A 338 7.57 1.56 8.48
N HIS A 339 8.52 0.62 8.52
CA HIS A 339 9.59 0.69 9.52
C HIS A 339 10.72 1.68 9.15
N GLN A 340 10.52 2.46 8.09
CA GLN A 340 11.17 3.75 7.86
C GLN A 340 10.28 4.85 8.46
N THR A 341 10.74 5.49 9.52
CA THR A 341 9.92 6.44 10.29
C THR A 341 9.44 7.62 9.45
N GLU A 342 10.28 8.11 8.53
CA GLU A 342 9.90 9.17 7.60
C GLU A 342 8.63 8.83 6.80
N PHE A 343 8.55 7.62 6.24
CA PHE A 343 7.40 7.22 5.43
C PHE A 343 6.14 7.06 6.29
N THR A 344 6.30 6.61 7.53
CA THR A 344 5.22 6.54 8.53
C THR A 344 4.63 7.93 8.79
N GLU A 345 5.50 8.90 9.08
CA GLU A 345 5.09 10.28 9.41
C GLU A 345 4.58 11.05 8.19
N LEU A 346 4.85 10.58 6.97
CA LEU A 346 4.39 11.15 5.71
C LEU A 346 3.22 10.37 5.08
N GLY A 347 2.62 9.41 5.79
CA GLY A 347 1.31 8.84 5.42
C GLY A 347 1.18 7.32 5.42
N TRP A 348 2.29 6.59 5.37
CA TRP A 348 2.24 5.13 5.28
C TRP A 348 2.11 4.47 6.66
N MET A 349 0.90 4.55 7.20
CA MET A 349 0.49 3.86 8.42
C MET A 349 -1.01 3.63 8.50
N GLY A 350 -1.42 2.69 9.34
CA GLY A 350 -2.81 2.34 9.59
C GLY A 350 -2.99 1.43 10.79
N PHE A 351 -4.24 1.01 11.03
CA PHE A 351 -4.58 0.04 12.05
C PHE A 351 -5.34 -1.16 11.47
N PHE A 352 -5.04 -2.35 11.98
CA PHE A 352 -6.01 -3.44 12.04
C PHE A 352 -6.87 -3.28 13.29
N GLU A 353 -8.18 -3.45 13.15
CA GLU A 353 -9.14 -3.49 14.27
C GLU A 353 -9.66 -4.93 14.41
N VAL A 354 -9.17 -5.64 15.42
CA VAL A 354 -9.44 -7.07 15.64
C VAL A 354 -10.60 -7.22 16.63
N THR A 355 -11.66 -7.89 16.20
CA THR A 355 -12.86 -8.18 17.02
C THR A 355 -13.26 -9.65 16.92
N ASP A 356 -14.08 -10.14 17.85
CA ASP A 356 -14.58 -11.52 17.80
C ASP A 356 -15.55 -11.77 16.65
N ASP A 357 -16.33 -10.77 16.28
CA ASP A 357 -17.37 -10.91 15.26
C ASP A 357 -16.81 -10.81 13.83
N GLY A 358 -15.64 -10.16 13.64
CA GLY A 358 -15.26 -9.65 12.32
C GLY A 358 -16.33 -8.71 11.75
N ILE A 359 -16.17 -8.19 10.53
CA ILE A 359 -17.35 -7.63 9.82
C ILE A 359 -18.19 -8.78 9.26
#